data_AF-A0A497BLV7-F1
#
_entry.id   AF-A0A497BLV7-F1
#
_cell.length_a   1.000
_cell.length_b   1.000
_cell.length_c   1.000
_cell.angle_alpha   90.00
_cell.angle_beta   90.00
_cell.angle_gamma   90.00
#
_symmetry.space_group_name_H-M   'P 1'
#
loop_
_entity.id
_entity.type
_entity.pdbx_description
1 polymer ?
#
loop_
_entity_poly.entity_id
_entity_poly.type
_entity_poly.pdbx_seq_one_letter_code
_entity_poly.pdbx_strand_id
1 'polypeptide(L)'
;MRILAVDIGTGTQDILLFDSSKAVENCVKMIMPSPTAILAERISRATSSGHPVMFLGTTMGGGPAKKALSRHMQSGLPAYATREAALTFHDNLEVVQDMGVTIVAPDGVPSVPGLETMVLRDLNLEAIRGALSAFGVDHGFDALAVAVLDHGFTPPGMSNRRFRFDHLRRVMKQRNELMAFAYLRSELPEYLTRMRAVAGSADVGVPLLLLDTGVAAALGALLDREVSGHDHVVTVNIGNSHTMVFHLCGSSVAGLFEHHTALLDPATLDGLITRLVQGTLTDEEVYQAGGHGALVVQGYDEAPLVAVTGPRRNLMAGSSLNPYQAVPYGDTMLAGCYGLVSAWALRIADWRPEIERALLGSI
;
A
#
# COMPACT_ATOMS: atom_id res chain seq x y z
N MET A 1 -20.87 13.78 -5.25
CA MET A 1 -20.00 12.73 -5.81
C MET A 1 -19.62 11.74 -4.71
N ARG A 2 -19.54 10.44 -5.02
CA ARG A 2 -19.05 9.40 -4.11
C ARG A 2 -17.81 8.71 -4.67
N ILE A 3 -16.80 8.50 -3.82
CA ILE A 3 -15.55 7.83 -4.16
C ILE A 3 -15.34 6.68 -3.19
N LEU A 4 -15.17 5.46 -3.71
CA LEU A 4 -14.69 4.35 -2.90
C LEU A 4 -13.16 4.37 -2.89
N ALA A 5 -12.55 4.71 -1.76
CA ALA A 5 -11.11 4.65 -1.55
C ALA A 5 -10.76 3.40 -0.72
N VAL A 6 -9.77 2.64 -1.18
CA VAL A 6 -9.32 1.41 -0.53
C VAL A 6 -7.80 1.40 -0.46
N ASP A 7 -7.22 1.54 0.73
CA ASP A 7 -5.78 1.41 0.96
C ASP A 7 -5.45 0.03 1.51
N ILE A 8 -4.70 -0.77 0.75
CA ILE A 8 -4.43 -2.18 1.05
C ILE A 8 -2.98 -2.34 1.50
N GLY A 9 -2.78 -2.24 2.81
CA GLY A 9 -1.53 -2.50 3.47
C GLY A 9 -1.28 -4.00 3.72
N THR A 10 -0.16 -4.31 4.40
CA THR A 10 0.19 -5.71 4.73
C THR A 10 -0.66 -6.27 5.87
N GLY A 11 -1.07 -5.46 6.84
CA GLY A 11 -1.81 -5.92 8.03
C GLY A 11 -3.31 -5.59 7.95
N THR A 12 -3.64 -4.38 7.53
CA THR A 12 -5.01 -3.90 7.35
C THR A 12 -5.27 -3.56 5.88
N GLN A 13 -6.54 -3.54 5.53
CA GLN A 13 -7.07 -2.78 4.41
C GLN A 13 -8.05 -1.75 4.98
N ASP A 14 -7.86 -0.51 4.59
CA ASP A 14 -8.57 0.63 5.12
C ASP A 14 -9.50 1.12 4.00
N ILE A 15 -10.79 1.29 4.29
CA ILE A 15 -11.82 1.55 3.28
C ILE A 15 -12.62 2.79 3.70
N LEU A 16 -12.76 3.71 2.77
CA LEU A 16 -13.57 4.92 2.89
C LEU A 16 -14.54 5.00 1.71
N LEU A 17 -15.85 5.05 2.00
CA LEU A 17 -16.83 5.52 1.03
C LEU A 17 -17.03 7.02 1.26
N PHE A 18 -16.23 7.82 0.56
CA PHE A 18 -16.28 9.26 0.59
C PHE A 18 -17.55 9.75 -0.11
N ASP A 19 -18.24 10.72 0.49
CA ASP A 19 -19.41 11.38 -0.07
C ASP A 19 -19.26 12.89 0.09
N SER A 20 -19.06 13.60 -1.02
CA SER A 20 -18.80 15.05 -1.03
C SER A 20 -19.97 15.89 -0.51
N SER A 21 -21.17 15.30 -0.37
CA SER A 21 -22.32 16.00 0.21
C SER A 21 -22.35 15.95 1.75
N LYS A 22 -21.37 15.31 2.40
CA LYS A 22 -21.30 15.12 3.85
C LYS A 22 -20.00 15.68 4.40
N ALA A 23 -19.99 15.97 5.71
CA ALA A 23 -18.73 16.13 6.43
C ALA A 23 -17.91 14.83 6.33
N VAL A 24 -16.59 14.96 6.13
CA VAL A 24 -15.68 13.82 5.92
C VAL A 24 -15.73 12.84 7.09
N GLU A 25 -15.89 13.36 8.30
CA GLU A 25 -16.01 12.61 9.54
C GLU A 25 -17.17 11.61 9.52
N ASN A 26 -18.27 11.96 8.83
CA ASN A 26 -19.51 11.19 8.70
C ASN A 26 -19.53 10.24 7.49
N CYS A 27 -18.47 10.20 6.68
CA CYS A 27 -18.34 9.21 5.61
C CYS A 27 -18.21 7.79 6.21
N VAL A 28 -18.60 6.77 5.46
CA VAL A 28 -18.56 5.38 5.94
C VAL A 28 -17.14 4.86 5.86
N LYS A 29 -16.67 4.23 6.95
CA LYS A 29 -15.28 3.85 7.18
C LYS A 29 -15.20 2.41 7.68
N MET A 30 -14.25 1.64 7.17
CA MET A 30 -13.96 0.28 7.67
C MET A 30 -12.46 0.04 7.72
N ILE A 31 -11.95 -0.48 8.84
CA ILE A 31 -10.59 -0.96 8.99
C ILE A 31 -10.66 -2.48 9.14
N MET A 32 -10.22 -3.20 8.12
CA MET A 32 -10.40 -4.66 8.03
C MET A 32 -9.04 -5.35 7.92
N PRO A 33 -8.93 -6.65 8.25
CA PRO A 33 -7.72 -7.41 7.96
C PRO A 33 -7.38 -7.34 6.47
N SER A 34 -6.10 -7.19 6.13
CA SER A 34 -5.67 -7.16 4.73
C SER A 34 -5.98 -8.48 4.00
N PRO A 35 -6.12 -8.48 2.67
CA PRO A 35 -6.34 -9.70 1.90
C PRO A 35 -5.28 -10.77 2.16
N THR A 36 -4.01 -10.36 2.29
CA THR A 36 -2.89 -11.27 2.58
C THR A 36 -2.94 -11.85 4.00
N ALA A 37 -3.42 -11.07 4.98
CA ALA A 37 -3.65 -11.57 6.34
C ALA A 37 -4.83 -12.56 6.38
N ILE A 38 -5.92 -12.27 5.69
CA ILE A 38 -7.08 -13.18 5.56
C ILE A 38 -6.63 -14.50 4.91
N LEU A 39 -5.85 -14.45 3.83
CA LEU A 39 -5.33 -15.63 3.17
C LEU A 39 -4.38 -16.43 4.08
N ALA A 40 -3.50 -15.77 4.83
CA ALA A 40 -2.60 -16.44 5.77
C ALA A 40 -3.36 -17.23 6.84
N GLU A 41 -4.46 -16.66 7.34
CA GLU A 41 -5.33 -17.27 8.33
C GLU A 41 -6.10 -18.47 7.74
N ARG A 42 -6.56 -18.37 6.49
CA ARG A 42 -7.14 -19.51 5.75
C ARG A 42 -6.13 -20.65 5.53
N ILE A 43 -4.91 -20.34 5.09
CA ILE A 43 -3.83 -21.33 4.93
C ILE A 43 -3.53 -22.01 6.26
N SER A 44 -3.49 -21.24 7.36
CA SER A 44 -3.21 -21.78 8.69
C SER A 44 -4.30 -22.75 9.14
N ARG A 45 -5.58 -22.44 8.92
CA ARG A 45 -6.69 -23.38 9.20
C ARG A 45 -6.64 -24.66 8.37
N ALA A 46 -6.35 -24.55 7.07
CA ALA A 46 -6.17 -25.72 6.21
C ALA A 46 -5.00 -26.60 6.69
N THR A 47 -3.89 -25.96 7.10
CA THR A 47 -2.74 -26.64 7.71
C THR A 47 -3.13 -27.41 8.96
N SER A 48 -3.84 -26.77 9.91
CA SER A 48 -4.31 -27.42 11.13
C SER A 48 -5.28 -28.58 10.87
N SER A 49 -6.02 -28.51 9.76
CA SER A 49 -6.96 -29.56 9.33
C SER A 49 -6.30 -30.66 8.50
N GLY A 50 -5.00 -30.56 8.20
CA GLY A 50 -4.30 -31.52 7.35
C GLY A 50 -4.76 -31.50 5.88
N HIS A 51 -5.39 -30.40 5.44
CA HIS A 51 -5.97 -30.27 4.11
C HIS A 51 -4.97 -29.66 3.12
N PRO A 52 -4.81 -30.21 1.90
CA PRO A 52 -4.04 -29.55 0.87
C PRO A 52 -4.71 -28.25 0.41
N VAL A 53 -3.93 -27.33 -0.16
CA VAL A 53 -4.44 -26.02 -0.61
C VAL A 53 -4.23 -25.80 -2.10
N MET A 54 -5.20 -25.16 -2.75
CA MET A 54 -5.09 -24.68 -4.13
C MET A 54 -5.31 -23.17 -4.19
N PHE A 55 -4.39 -22.47 -4.84
CA PHE A 55 -4.47 -21.04 -5.08
C PHE A 55 -4.87 -20.74 -6.52
N LEU A 56 -5.98 -20.02 -6.68
CA LEU A 56 -6.52 -19.53 -7.94
C LEU A 56 -6.56 -17.99 -7.93
N GLY A 57 -6.99 -17.38 -9.03
CA GLY A 57 -7.17 -15.93 -9.11
C GLY A 57 -5.91 -15.21 -9.57
N THR A 58 -5.68 -14.00 -9.05
CA THR A 58 -4.64 -13.08 -9.56
C THR A 58 -3.53 -12.87 -8.53
N THR A 59 -2.43 -12.29 -9.00
CA THR A 59 -1.34 -11.81 -8.14
C THR A 59 -1.87 -10.81 -7.10
N MET A 60 -1.37 -10.92 -5.87
CA MET A 60 -1.70 -10.02 -4.76
C MET A 60 -0.50 -9.86 -3.80
N GLY A 61 -0.67 -9.13 -2.70
CA GLY A 61 0.37 -9.00 -1.67
C GLY A 61 0.72 -10.33 -1.00
N GLY A 62 2.00 -10.74 -1.05
CA GLY A 62 2.44 -12.03 -0.52
C GLY A 62 2.69 -12.11 0.99
N GLY A 63 3.14 -11.02 1.64
CA GLY A 63 3.73 -10.99 3.00
C GLY A 63 3.31 -12.10 4.00
N PRO A 64 2.24 -11.93 4.80
CA PRO A 64 1.71 -12.95 5.71
C PRO A 64 1.38 -14.29 5.04
N ALA A 65 0.75 -14.27 3.87
CA ALA A 65 0.33 -15.48 3.17
C ALA A 65 1.51 -16.39 2.78
N LYS A 66 2.62 -15.81 2.30
CA LYS A 66 3.86 -16.51 1.98
C LYS A 66 4.46 -17.19 3.21
N LYS A 67 4.43 -16.52 4.37
CA LYS A 67 4.88 -17.11 5.63
C LYS A 67 3.99 -18.28 6.06
N ALA A 68 2.68 -18.16 5.92
CA ALA A 68 1.74 -19.24 6.21
C ALA A 68 1.93 -20.44 5.26
N LEU A 69 2.11 -20.18 3.96
CA LEU A 69 2.41 -21.21 2.97
C LEU A 69 3.71 -21.94 3.30
N SER A 70 4.77 -21.23 3.70
CA SER A 70 6.03 -21.87 4.11
C SER A 70 5.82 -22.86 5.27
N ARG A 71 4.98 -22.54 6.25
CA ARG A 71 4.65 -23.45 7.37
C ARG A 71 3.78 -24.62 6.91
N HIS A 72 2.86 -24.38 5.99
CA HIS A 72 2.04 -25.41 5.37
C HIS A 72 2.90 -26.48 4.69
N MET A 73 3.86 -26.04 3.86
CA MET A 73 4.81 -26.93 3.18
C MET A 73 5.74 -27.65 4.15
N GLN A 74 6.22 -26.99 5.20
CA GLN A 74 7.02 -27.62 6.26
C GLN A 74 6.24 -28.70 7.03
N SER A 75 4.91 -28.66 7.00
CA SER A 75 4.05 -29.70 7.59
C SER A 75 3.82 -30.89 6.64
N GLY A 76 4.48 -30.92 5.47
CA GLY A 76 4.38 -31.99 4.48
C GLY A 76 3.08 -31.99 3.67
N LEU A 77 2.29 -30.91 3.73
CA LEU A 77 1.01 -30.81 3.03
C LEU A 77 1.18 -30.26 1.59
N PRO A 78 0.45 -30.80 0.60
CA PRO A 78 0.53 -30.33 -0.77
C PRO A 78 -0.06 -28.92 -0.96
N ALA A 79 0.62 -28.08 -1.75
CA ALA A 79 0.11 -26.81 -2.23
C ALA A 79 0.16 -26.74 -3.76
N TYR A 80 -0.92 -26.24 -4.35
CA TYR A 80 -1.08 -26.05 -5.80
C TYR A 80 -1.37 -24.58 -6.11
N ALA A 81 -0.93 -24.09 -7.26
CA ALA A 81 -1.28 -22.75 -7.71
C ALA A 81 -1.39 -22.68 -9.24
N THR A 82 -2.31 -21.86 -9.76
CA THR A 82 -2.20 -21.41 -11.15
C THR A 82 -1.02 -20.45 -11.30
N ARG A 83 -0.55 -20.25 -12.53
CA ARG A 83 0.57 -19.36 -12.84
C ARG A 83 0.41 -17.97 -12.23
N GLU A 84 -0.76 -17.35 -12.41
CA GLU A 84 -1.06 -15.98 -11.95
C GLU A 84 -1.10 -15.88 -10.42
N ALA A 85 -1.68 -16.89 -9.76
CA ALA A 85 -1.74 -16.97 -8.30
C ALA A 85 -0.35 -17.20 -7.70
N ALA A 86 0.48 -18.04 -8.34
CA ALA A 86 1.85 -18.35 -7.91
C ALA A 86 2.74 -17.10 -7.79
N LEU A 87 2.54 -16.11 -8.67
CA LEU A 87 3.28 -14.84 -8.66
C LEU A 87 3.07 -14.01 -7.39
N THR A 88 2.03 -14.31 -6.59
CA THR A 88 1.85 -13.73 -5.25
C THR A 88 3.02 -14.07 -4.31
N PHE A 89 3.64 -15.23 -4.50
CA PHE A 89 4.69 -15.73 -3.61
C PHE A 89 6.10 -15.35 -4.08
N HIS A 90 6.32 -15.27 -5.39
CA HIS A 90 7.57 -14.80 -5.99
C HIS A 90 7.40 -14.50 -7.49
N ASP A 91 8.13 -13.50 -8.03
CA ASP A 91 8.06 -13.13 -9.46
C ASP A 91 8.66 -14.21 -10.40
N ASN A 92 9.64 -14.97 -9.89
CA ASN A 92 10.17 -16.15 -10.59
C ASN A 92 9.42 -17.42 -10.15
N LEU A 93 8.74 -18.06 -11.11
CA LEU A 93 7.98 -19.30 -10.90
C LEU A 93 8.86 -20.50 -10.55
N GLU A 94 10.11 -20.55 -11.03
CA GLU A 94 11.05 -21.61 -10.63
C GLU A 94 11.29 -21.55 -9.12
N VAL A 95 11.46 -20.34 -8.56
CA VAL A 95 11.57 -20.15 -7.10
C VAL A 95 10.29 -20.59 -6.39
N VAL A 96 9.10 -20.38 -6.97
CA VAL A 96 7.84 -20.85 -6.39
C VAL A 96 7.75 -22.38 -6.41
N GLN A 97 8.25 -23.03 -7.47
CA GLN A 97 8.34 -24.49 -7.56
C GLN A 97 9.36 -25.05 -6.56
N ASP A 98 10.51 -24.39 -6.39
CA ASP A 98 11.53 -24.75 -5.41
C ASP A 98 11.04 -24.58 -3.95
N MET A 99 10.08 -23.68 -3.71
CA MET A 99 9.35 -23.60 -2.44
C MET A 99 8.43 -24.83 -2.21
N GLY A 100 8.25 -25.69 -3.21
CA GLY A 100 7.44 -26.90 -3.18
C GLY A 100 6.00 -26.73 -3.71
N VAL A 101 5.66 -25.58 -4.30
CA VAL A 101 4.33 -25.35 -4.87
C VAL A 101 4.23 -26.01 -6.24
N THR A 102 3.22 -26.84 -6.45
CA THR A 102 2.94 -27.42 -7.76
C THR A 102 2.15 -26.44 -8.62
N ILE A 103 2.73 -25.99 -9.73
CA ILE A 103 2.05 -25.10 -10.67
C ILE A 103 1.16 -25.95 -11.60
N VAL A 104 -0.12 -25.59 -11.67
CA VAL A 104 -1.14 -26.30 -12.47
C VAL A 104 -1.78 -25.38 -13.51
N ALA A 105 -2.37 -25.98 -14.54
CA ALA A 105 -3.18 -25.24 -15.51
C ALA A 105 -4.49 -24.73 -14.86
N PRO A 106 -5.11 -23.66 -15.38
CA PRO A 106 -6.34 -23.09 -14.81
C PRO A 106 -7.51 -24.07 -14.67
N ASP A 107 -7.62 -25.04 -15.59
CA ASP A 107 -8.62 -26.12 -15.62
C ASP A 107 -8.16 -27.40 -14.88
N GLY A 108 -6.91 -27.44 -14.45
CA GLY A 108 -6.28 -28.59 -13.81
C GLY A 108 -6.45 -28.63 -12.29
N VAL A 109 -7.69 -28.51 -11.78
CA VAL A 109 -7.96 -28.68 -10.34
C VAL A 109 -7.61 -30.12 -9.95
N PRO A 110 -6.63 -30.33 -9.04
CA PRO A 110 -6.19 -31.67 -8.70
C PRO A 110 -7.29 -32.38 -7.90
N SER A 111 -7.59 -33.63 -8.25
CA SER A 111 -8.56 -34.46 -7.54
C SER A 111 -7.92 -35.06 -6.29
N VAL A 112 -7.76 -34.24 -5.24
CA VAL A 112 -7.18 -34.64 -3.94
C VAL A 112 -8.22 -34.48 -2.81
N PRO A 113 -8.40 -35.47 -1.92
CA PRO A 113 -9.33 -35.36 -0.80
C PRO A 113 -9.02 -34.15 0.10
N GLY A 114 -10.07 -33.43 0.51
CA GLY A 114 -9.95 -32.31 1.43
C GLY A 114 -9.32 -31.04 0.83
N LEU A 115 -9.14 -30.96 -0.49
CA LEU A 115 -8.53 -29.80 -1.14
C LEU A 115 -9.31 -28.51 -0.86
N GLU A 116 -8.67 -27.54 -0.22
CA GLU A 116 -9.23 -26.21 0.01
C GLU A 116 -8.79 -25.24 -1.09
N THR A 117 -9.77 -24.77 -1.88
CA THR A 117 -9.52 -23.79 -2.94
C THR A 117 -9.66 -22.36 -2.43
N MET A 118 -8.65 -21.53 -2.71
CA MET A 118 -8.55 -20.15 -2.27
C MET A 118 -8.35 -19.24 -3.49
N VAL A 119 -9.30 -18.35 -3.74
CA VAL A 119 -9.22 -17.35 -4.82
C VAL A 119 -8.52 -16.11 -4.30
N LEU A 120 -7.36 -15.79 -4.90
CA LEU A 120 -6.49 -14.68 -4.58
C LEU A 120 -6.92 -13.42 -5.35
N ARG A 121 -6.99 -12.31 -4.63
CA ARG A 121 -7.19 -10.94 -5.13
C ARG A 121 -6.99 -9.97 -3.98
N ASP A 122 -6.36 -8.82 -4.25
CA ASP A 122 -6.27 -7.74 -3.26
C ASP A 122 -7.63 -7.02 -3.14
N LEU A 123 -8.24 -6.62 -4.25
CA LEU A 123 -9.52 -5.92 -4.24
C LEU A 123 -10.70 -6.90 -4.31
N ASN A 124 -11.52 -6.92 -3.25
CA ASN A 124 -12.75 -7.71 -3.21
C ASN A 124 -13.98 -6.80 -3.04
N LEU A 125 -14.46 -6.24 -4.15
CA LEU A 125 -15.62 -5.35 -4.17
C LEU A 125 -16.90 -6.04 -3.68
N GLU A 126 -17.05 -7.34 -3.92
CA GLU A 126 -18.20 -8.11 -3.45
C GLU A 126 -18.29 -8.11 -1.92
N ALA A 127 -17.16 -8.37 -1.24
CA ALA A 127 -17.10 -8.33 0.22
C ALA A 127 -17.38 -6.92 0.78
N ILE A 128 -16.81 -5.87 0.14
CA ILE A 128 -17.05 -4.48 0.54
C ILE A 128 -18.53 -4.12 0.41
N ARG A 129 -19.16 -4.43 -0.74
CA ARG A 129 -20.59 -4.19 -0.98
C ARG A 129 -21.47 -4.98 -0.02
N GLY A 130 -21.10 -6.22 0.29
CA GLY A 130 -21.78 -7.04 1.29
C GLY A 130 -21.74 -6.41 2.69
N ALA A 131 -20.58 -5.93 3.12
CA ALA A 131 -20.42 -5.24 4.40
C ALA A 131 -21.25 -3.95 4.48
N LEU A 132 -21.22 -3.11 3.43
CA LEU A 132 -22.03 -1.90 3.36
C LEU A 132 -23.54 -2.21 3.37
N SER A 133 -23.96 -3.23 2.62
CA SER A 133 -25.36 -3.64 2.53
C SER A 133 -25.90 -4.17 3.86
N ALA A 134 -25.06 -4.81 4.67
CA ALA A 134 -25.43 -5.30 6.00
C ALA A 134 -25.90 -4.17 6.95
N PHE A 135 -25.49 -2.92 6.69
CA PHE A 135 -25.90 -1.73 7.45
C PHE A 135 -26.85 -0.82 6.67
N GLY A 136 -27.41 -1.28 5.54
CA GLY A 136 -28.32 -0.50 4.70
C GLY A 136 -27.66 0.69 3.99
N VAL A 137 -26.34 0.66 3.83
CA VAL A 137 -25.60 1.71 3.12
C VAL A 137 -25.66 1.45 1.62
N ASP A 138 -26.10 2.45 0.86
CA ASP A 138 -25.96 2.47 -0.60
C ASP A 138 -24.48 2.44 -0.98
N HIS A 139 -24.09 1.41 -1.71
CA HIS A 139 -22.72 1.13 -2.10
C HIS A 139 -22.40 1.55 -3.55
N GLY A 140 -23.25 2.38 -4.16
CA GLY A 140 -22.95 3.07 -5.41
C GLY A 140 -21.90 4.16 -5.21
N PHE A 141 -20.93 4.22 -6.13
CA PHE A 141 -19.87 5.22 -6.16
C PHE A 141 -19.58 5.65 -7.61
N ASP A 142 -19.16 6.89 -7.78
CA ASP A 142 -18.87 7.52 -9.08
C ASP A 142 -17.42 7.29 -9.53
N ALA A 143 -16.52 6.94 -8.59
CA ALA A 143 -15.13 6.62 -8.86
C ALA A 143 -14.53 5.65 -7.83
N LEU A 144 -13.48 4.94 -8.22
CA LEU A 144 -12.73 4.01 -7.38
C LEU A 144 -11.27 4.45 -7.28
N ALA A 145 -10.73 4.50 -6.07
CA ALA A 145 -9.32 4.76 -5.81
C ALA A 145 -8.75 3.61 -4.99
N VAL A 146 -7.65 3.00 -5.43
CA VAL A 146 -7.04 1.88 -4.70
C VAL A 146 -5.54 2.09 -4.52
N ALA A 147 -5.06 1.94 -3.29
CA ALA A 147 -3.64 1.93 -2.99
C ALA A 147 -3.13 0.52 -2.68
N VAL A 148 -2.00 0.16 -3.29
CA VAL A 148 -1.22 -1.03 -2.97
C VAL A 148 0.26 -0.69 -3.11
N LEU A 149 1.10 -1.22 -2.22
CA LEU A 149 2.56 -1.23 -2.46
C LEU A 149 2.90 -2.31 -3.48
N ASP A 150 3.43 -1.91 -4.63
CA ASP A 150 3.85 -2.79 -5.71
C ASP A 150 5.37 -2.69 -5.89
N HIS A 151 6.09 -3.81 -5.71
CA HIS A 151 7.53 -3.89 -5.97
C HIS A 151 7.83 -3.82 -7.47
N GLY A 152 6.86 -4.16 -8.30
CA GLY A 152 7.00 -4.44 -9.71
C GLY A 152 7.59 -5.83 -9.98
N PHE A 153 7.28 -6.36 -11.15
CA PHE A 153 7.76 -7.64 -11.63
C PHE A 153 9.26 -7.57 -11.91
N THR A 154 10.03 -8.18 -11.02
CA THR A 154 11.48 -8.03 -11.02
C THR A 154 12.14 -8.94 -12.07
N PRO A 155 12.99 -8.41 -12.96
CA PRO A 155 13.74 -9.24 -13.90
C PRO A 155 14.68 -10.24 -13.20
N PRO A 156 14.96 -11.41 -13.80
CA PRO A 156 15.90 -12.37 -13.24
C PRO A 156 17.27 -11.75 -12.89
N GLY A 157 17.81 -12.10 -11.73
CA GLY A 157 19.10 -11.62 -11.24
C GLY A 157 19.06 -10.23 -10.57
N MET A 158 17.92 -9.55 -10.53
CA MET A 158 17.74 -8.30 -9.81
C MET A 158 17.00 -8.52 -8.47
N SER A 159 17.35 -7.71 -7.47
CA SER A 159 16.65 -7.70 -6.17
C SER A 159 15.32 -6.94 -6.27
N ASN A 160 14.22 -7.53 -5.78
CA ASN A 160 12.91 -6.86 -5.73
C ASN A 160 12.97 -5.54 -4.96
N ARG A 161 13.82 -5.45 -3.92
CA ARG A 161 14.04 -4.20 -3.18
C ARG A 161 14.60 -3.10 -4.07
N ARG A 162 15.58 -3.47 -4.91
CA ARG A 162 16.25 -2.54 -5.83
C ARG A 162 15.30 -2.11 -6.94
N PHE A 163 14.60 -3.05 -7.56
CA PHE A 163 13.66 -2.77 -8.64
C PHE A 163 12.52 -1.84 -8.19
N ARG A 164 11.98 -2.11 -7.00
CA ARG A 164 11.01 -1.24 -6.33
C ARG A 164 11.53 0.19 -6.16
N PHE A 165 12.74 0.35 -5.64
CA PHE A 165 13.28 1.69 -5.41
C PHE A 165 13.65 2.40 -6.72
N ASP A 166 14.09 1.67 -7.73
CA ASP A 166 14.34 2.21 -9.07
C ASP A 166 13.04 2.65 -9.77
N HIS A 167 11.88 2.03 -9.48
CA HIS A 167 10.58 2.58 -9.85
C HIS A 167 10.34 3.95 -9.22
N LEU A 168 10.54 4.08 -7.90
CA LEU A 168 10.38 5.36 -7.20
C LEU A 168 11.27 6.46 -7.81
N ARG A 169 12.54 6.16 -8.07
CA ARG A 169 13.47 7.08 -8.74
C ARG A 169 13.00 7.49 -10.14
N ARG A 170 12.49 6.55 -10.94
CA ARG A 170 12.02 6.84 -12.30
C ARG A 170 10.85 7.82 -12.28
N VAL A 171 9.88 7.61 -11.39
CA VAL A 171 8.73 8.52 -11.23
C VAL A 171 9.20 9.92 -10.80
N MET A 172 10.06 9.98 -9.78
CA MET A 172 10.60 11.27 -9.30
C MET A 172 11.37 12.05 -10.36
N LYS A 173 12.12 11.37 -11.24
CA LYS A 173 12.83 12.00 -12.36
C LYS A 173 11.90 12.56 -13.43
N GLN A 174 10.71 11.99 -13.59
CA GLN A 174 9.72 12.47 -14.56
C GLN A 174 9.01 13.72 -14.03
N ARG A 175 8.61 13.71 -12.76
CA ARG A 175 7.98 14.85 -12.10
C ARG A 175 8.23 14.80 -10.61
N ASN A 176 8.75 15.91 -10.05
CA ASN A 176 9.20 15.98 -8.66
C ASN A 176 8.06 16.25 -7.65
N GLU A 177 6.97 15.47 -7.70
CA GLU A 177 5.78 15.68 -6.88
C GLU A 177 5.15 14.33 -6.48
N LEU A 178 4.49 14.27 -5.32
CA LEU A 178 3.75 13.06 -4.89
C LEU A 178 2.65 12.66 -5.89
N MET A 179 2.12 13.62 -6.66
CA MET A 179 1.10 13.35 -7.67
C MET A 179 1.60 12.54 -8.86
N ALA A 180 2.92 12.51 -9.09
CA ALA A 180 3.51 11.76 -10.19
C ALA A 180 3.28 10.24 -10.07
N PHE A 181 2.97 9.75 -8.86
CA PHE A 181 2.74 8.33 -8.59
C PHE A 181 1.28 7.90 -8.81
N ALA A 182 0.36 8.82 -9.08
CA ALA A 182 -1.06 8.51 -9.27
C ALA A 182 -1.34 8.13 -10.73
N TYR A 183 -1.68 6.86 -10.93
CA TYR A 183 -1.98 6.31 -12.25
C TYR A 183 -3.47 6.18 -12.48
N LEU A 184 -3.95 6.65 -13.64
CA LEU A 184 -5.20 6.14 -14.19
C LEU A 184 -4.98 4.75 -14.77
N ARG A 185 -6.05 3.96 -14.90
CA ARG A 185 -6.00 2.59 -15.46
C ARG A 185 -5.18 2.49 -16.76
N SER A 186 -5.34 3.43 -17.69
CA SER A 186 -4.65 3.44 -18.98
C SER A 186 -3.17 3.82 -18.90
N GLU A 187 -2.72 4.38 -17.78
CA GLU A 187 -1.37 4.91 -17.57
C GLU A 187 -0.46 3.91 -16.82
N LEU A 188 -1.04 2.81 -16.33
CA LEU A 188 -0.32 1.82 -15.51
C LEU A 188 0.83 1.15 -16.28
N PRO A 189 2.08 1.29 -15.81
CA PRO A 189 3.20 0.56 -16.35
C PRO A 189 2.98 -0.97 -16.30
N GLU A 190 3.42 -1.68 -17.34
CA GLU A 190 3.23 -3.14 -17.45
C GLU A 190 3.91 -3.93 -16.31
N TYR A 191 5.05 -3.43 -15.83
CA TYR A 191 5.80 -4.07 -14.77
C TYR A 191 5.16 -3.94 -13.38
N LEU A 192 4.14 -3.09 -13.16
CA LEU A 192 3.43 -2.99 -11.89
C LEU A 192 2.32 -4.06 -11.83
N THR A 193 2.72 -5.32 -11.74
CA THR A 193 1.83 -6.49 -11.90
C THR A 193 0.78 -6.61 -10.81
N ARG A 194 1.07 -6.20 -9.56
CA ARG A 194 0.09 -6.20 -8.47
C ARG A 194 -0.97 -5.10 -8.68
N MET A 195 -0.57 -3.89 -9.05
CA MET A 195 -1.52 -2.82 -9.42
C MET A 195 -2.37 -3.21 -10.62
N ARG A 196 -1.78 -3.88 -11.62
CA ARG A 196 -2.53 -4.39 -12.78
C ARG A 196 -3.52 -5.49 -12.39
N ALA A 197 -3.17 -6.36 -11.46
CA ALA A 197 -4.09 -7.36 -10.92
C ALA A 197 -5.28 -6.70 -10.18
N VAL A 198 -5.03 -5.65 -9.40
CA VAL A 198 -6.08 -4.82 -8.79
C VAL A 198 -6.96 -4.18 -9.87
N ALA A 199 -6.36 -3.59 -10.90
CA ALA A 199 -7.11 -3.01 -12.02
C ALA A 199 -7.98 -4.06 -12.72
N GLY A 200 -7.45 -5.26 -12.97
CA GLY A 200 -8.20 -6.38 -13.55
C GLY A 200 -9.36 -6.87 -12.67
N SER A 201 -9.23 -6.75 -11.35
CA SER A 201 -10.27 -7.11 -10.37
C SER A 201 -11.34 -6.03 -10.19
N ALA A 202 -11.04 -4.79 -10.58
CA ALA A 202 -11.97 -3.67 -10.55
C ALA A 202 -12.90 -3.71 -11.78
N ASP A 203 -13.82 -4.67 -11.81
CA ASP A 203 -14.85 -4.80 -12.84
C ASP A 203 -16.01 -3.83 -12.55
N VAL A 204 -15.76 -2.54 -12.83
CA VAL A 204 -16.70 -1.45 -12.59
C VAL A 204 -16.72 -0.49 -13.78
N GLY A 205 -17.91 0.03 -14.11
CA GLY A 205 -18.10 1.02 -15.18
C GLY A 205 -17.72 2.46 -14.79
N VAL A 206 -16.84 2.63 -13.80
CA VAL A 206 -16.44 3.95 -13.29
C VAL A 206 -14.92 4.14 -13.36
N PRO A 207 -14.43 5.40 -13.36
CA PRO A 207 -13.00 5.68 -13.37
C PRO A 207 -12.25 5.03 -12.20
N LEU A 208 -11.03 4.57 -12.47
CA LEU A 208 -10.11 3.96 -11.51
C LEU A 208 -8.80 4.75 -11.44
N LEU A 209 -8.42 5.12 -10.22
CA LEU A 209 -7.11 5.66 -9.87
C LEU A 209 -6.38 4.66 -8.97
N LEU A 210 -5.09 4.46 -9.25
CA LEU A 210 -4.20 3.60 -8.50
C LEU A 210 -3.02 4.40 -7.96
N LEU A 211 -2.61 4.07 -6.74
CA LEU A 211 -1.52 4.77 -6.05
C LEU A 211 -0.72 3.78 -5.20
N ASP A 212 0.50 4.16 -4.84
CA ASP A 212 1.28 3.46 -3.84
C ASP A 212 0.78 3.80 -2.42
N THR A 213 0.63 2.80 -1.54
CA THR A 213 0.19 3.01 -0.14
C THR A 213 1.06 4.02 0.62
N GLY A 214 2.39 4.01 0.41
CA GLY A 214 3.29 4.98 1.05
C GLY A 214 3.02 6.41 0.61
N VAL A 215 2.76 6.60 -0.70
CA VAL A 215 2.44 7.91 -1.28
C VAL A 215 1.04 8.36 -0.86
N ALA A 216 0.07 7.45 -0.86
CA ALA A 216 -1.29 7.71 -0.40
C ALA A 216 -1.28 8.21 1.05
N ALA A 217 -0.54 7.55 1.94
CA ALA A 217 -0.40 7.99 3.32
C ALA A 217 0.28 9.36 3.45
N ALA A 218 1.28 9.66 2.63
CA ALA A 218 1.92 10.99 2.60
C ALA A 218 0.94 12.08 2.16
N LEU A 219 0.20 11.89 1.07
CA LEU A 219 -0.86 12.81 0.63
C LEU A 219 -1.94 13.00 1.69
N GLY A 220 -2.31 11.93 2.38
CA GLY A 220 -3.26 11.98 3.49
C GLY A 220 -2.75 12.77 4.69
N ALA A 221 -1.49 12.60 5.06
CA ALA A 221 -0.87 13.33 6.16
C ALA A 221 -0.89 14.85 5.91
N LEU A 222 -0.75 15.29 4.65
CA LEU A 222 -0.82 16.70 4.28
C LEU A 222 -2.22 17.31 4.39
N LEU A 223 -3.26 16.49 4.57
CA LEU A 223 -4.65 16.95 4.83
C LEU A 223 -4.92 17.17 6.32
N ASP A 224 -3.97 16.82 7.20
CA ASP A 224 -4.07 17.14 8.61
C ASP A 224 -3.94 18.66 8.82
N ARG A 225 -4.78 19.22 9.69
CA ARG A 225 -4.87 20.66 9.92
C ARG A 225 -3.53 21.27 10.36
N GLU A 226 -2.79 20.63 11.26
CA GLU A 226 -1.50 21.14 11.72
C GLU A 226 -0.46 21.02 10.60
N VAL A 227 -0.41 19.85 9.94
CA VAL A 227 0.57 19.58 8.88
C VAL A 227 0.38 20.51 7.69
N SER A 228 -0.87 20.80 7.30
CA SER A 228 -1.20 21.67 6.16
C SER A 228 -0.76 23.13 6.34
N GLY A 229 -0.48 23.57 7.58
CA GLY A 229 0.04 24.91 7.87
C GLY A 229 1.54 25.07 7.62
N HIS A 230 2.22 23.98 7.23
CA HIS A 230 3.68 23.93 7.10
C HIS A 230 4.08 23.61 5.65
N ASP A 231 4.93 24.45 5.06
CA ASP A 231 5.50 24.19 3.74
C ASP A 231 6.70 23.23 3.78
N HIS A 232 7.37 23.09 4.93
CA HIS A 232 8.55 22.24 5.10
C HIS A 232 8.24 21.09 6.07
N VAL A 233 7.98 19.91 5.51
CA VAL A 233 7.44 18.75 6.23
C VAL A 233 8.20 17.49 5.86
N VAL A 234 8.42 16.62 6.85
CA VAL A 234 8.79 15.22 6.61
C VAL A 234 7.59 14.36 6.98
N THR A 235 6.98 13.70 5.99
CA THR A 235 5.93 12.72 6.23
C THR A 235 6.55 11.35 6.44
N VAL A 236 6.23 10.67 7.54
CA VAL A 236 6.72 9.33 7.90
C VAL A 236 5.52 8.39 8.04
N ASN A 237 5.30 7.50 7.07
CA ASN A 237 4.30 6.44 7.22
C ASN A 237 4.99 5.18 7.76
N ILE A 238 4.66 4.77 8.98
CA ILE A 238 5.18 3.54 9.60
C ILE A 238 4.13 2.43 9.47
N GLY A 239 4.20 1.73 8.34
CA GLY A 239 3.32 0.62 8.01
C GLY A 239 3.65 -0.67 8.77
N ASN A 240 2.85 -1.71 8.55
CA ASN A 240 3.09 -3.01 9.17
C ASN A 240 4.37 -3.73 8.66
N SER A 241 4.81 -3.41 7.45
CA SER A 241 5.97 -4.04 6.82
C SER A 241 6.99 -3.05 6.25
N HIS A 242 6.54 -1.91 5.74
CA HIS A 242 7.39 -0.88 5.15
C HIS A 242 7.17 0.44 5.87
N THR A 243 8.27 1.17 6.05
CA THR A 243 8.29 2.57 6.46
C THR A 243 8.69 3.40 5.25
N MET A 244 7.83 4.33 4.87
CA MET A 244 8.05 5.24 3.74
C MET A 244 8.18 6.66 4.28
N VAL A 245 9.25 7.35 3.89
CA VAL A 245 9.51 8.72 4.31
C VAL A 245 9.68 9.62 3.10
N PHE A 246 8.99 10.75 3.11
CA PHE A 246 9.17 11.84 2.15
C PHE A 246 9.53 13.11 2.89
N HIS A 247 10.57 13.78 2.42
CA HIS A 247 10.91 15.15 2.79
C HIS A 247 10.36 16.07 1.70
N LEU A 248 9.46 16.97 2.11
CA LEU A 248 8.64 17.82 1.26
C LEU A 248 8.93 19.30 1.54
N CYS A 249 9.02 20.08 0.47
CA CYS A 249 9.13 21.53 0.50
C CYS A 249 8.12 22.12 -0.50
N GLY A 250 7.01 22.65 0.02
CA GLY A 250 5.81 22.96 -0.75
C GLY A 250 5.28 21.70 -1.44
N SER A 251 5.04 21.78 -2.76
CA SER A 251 4.64 20.64 -3.57
C SER A 251 5.79 19.72 -4.00
N SER A 252 7.04 20.11 -3.75
CA SER A 252 8.22 19.41 -4.25
C SER A 252 8.74 18.37 -3.26
N VAL A 253 9.24 17.25 -3.77
CA VAL A 253 9.92 16.24 -2.95
C VAL A 253 11.42 16.56 -2.92
N ALA A 254 11.95 16.91 -1.75
CA ALA A 254 13.38 17.17 -1.51
C ALA A 254 14.17 15.87 -1.30
N GLY A 255 13.50 14.80 -0.87
CA GLY A 255 14.08 13.47 -0.78
C GLY A 255 13.07 12.44 -0.29
N LEU A 256 13.41 11.16 -0.44
CA LEU A 256 12.63 10.05 0.08
C LEU A 256 13.50 8.83 0.38
N PHE A 257 13.04 7.98 1.30
CA PHE A 257 13.58 6.64 1.47
C PHE A 257 12.47 5.65 1.82
N GLU A 258 12.72 4.38 1.52
CA GLU A 258 11.85 3.26 1.90
C GLU A 258 12.68 2.21 2.65
N HIS A 259 12.17 1.73 3.79
CA HIS A 259 12.82 0.72 4.60
C HIS A 259 11.82 -0.33 5.10
N HIS A 260 12.29 -1.55 5.40
CA HIS A 260 11.48 -2.51 6.14
C HIS A 260 11.29 -2.05 7.60
N THR A 261 10.04 -1.93 8.05
CA THR A 261 9.71 -1.46 9.40
C THR A 261 10.27 -2.37 10.50
N ALA A 262 10.36 -3.68 10.24
CA ALA A 262 10.87 -4.64 11.23
C ALA A 262 12.37 -4.47 11.55
N LEU A 263 13.10 -3.69 10.75
CA LEU A 263 14.53 -3.43 10.91
C LEU A 263 14.81 -2.02 11.46
N LEU A 264 13.76 -1.30 11.88
CA LEU A 264 13.88 0.05 12.41
C LEU A 264 13.61 0.06 13.91
N ASP A 265 14.34 0.92 14.60
CA ASP A 265 14.10 1.38 15.96
C ASP A 265 14.03 2.94 15.96
N PRO A 266 13.63 3.59 17.07
CA PRO A 266 13.48 5.04 17.09
C PRO A 266 14.78 5.78 16.72
N ALA A 267 15.93 5.35 17.25
CA ALA A 267 17.20 6.03 17.04
C ALA A 267 17.69 5.90 15.60
N THR A 268 17.53 4.73 14.99
CA THR A 268 17.86 4.47 13.60
C THR A 268 17.00 5.32 12.68
N LEU A 269 15.69 5.38 12.92
CA LEU A 269 14.77 6.17 12.11
C LEU A 269 15.04 7.67 12.25
N ASP A 270 15.32 8.17 13.46
CA ASP A 270 15.72 9.56 13.70
C ASP A 270 16.98 9.93 12.91
N GLY A 271 18.00 9.06 12.94
CA GLY A 271 19.25 9.26 12.22
C GLY A 271 19.06 9.27 10.69
N LEU A 272 18.22 8.38 10.16
CA LEU A 272 17.88 8.34 8.74
C LEU A 272 17.11 9.59 8.29
N ILE A 273 16.11 10.02 9.06
CA ILE A 273 15.33 11.25 8.78
C ILE A 273 16.25 12.48 8.82
N THR A 274 17.09 12.59 9.84
CA THR A 274 18.03 13.72 9.97
C THR A 274 18.96 13.82 8.76
N ARG A 275 19.55 12.70 8.34
CA ARG A 275 20.42 12.67 7.16
C ARG A 275 19.67 12.89 5.85
N LEU A 276 18.40 12.47 5.76
CA LEU A 276 17.54 12.77 4.61
C LEU A 276 17.35 14.29 4.48
N VAL A 277 16.96 14.94 5.59
CA VAL A 277 16.72 16.40 5.64
C VAL A 277 17.99 17.18 5.31
N GLN A 278 19.13 16.78 5.87
CA GLN A 278 20.43 17.40 5.61
C GLN A 278 20.99 17.09 4.20
N GLY A 279 20.34 16.20 3.46
CA GLY A 279 20.79 15.78 2.12
C GLY A 279 22.07 14.92 2.12
N THR A 280 22.39 14.28 3.25
CA THR A 280 23.59 13.44 3.41
C THR A 280 23.29 11.94 3.35
N LEU A 281 22.01 11.54 3.38
CA LEU A 281 21.60 10.14 3.31
C LEU A 281 21.92 9.52 1.94
N THR A 282 22.68 8.44 1.93
CA THR A 282 22.99 7.71 0.70
C THR A 282 22.06 6.52 0.48
N ASP A 283 21.87 6.17 -0.80
CA ASP A 283 21.13 4.97 -1.19
C ASP A 283 21.74 3.68 -0.61
N GLU A 284 23.07 3.58 -0.66
CA GLU A 284 23.80 2.40 -0.24
C GLU A 284 23.64 2.14 1.27
N GLU A 285 23.66 3.20 2.09
CA GLU A 285 23.38 3.09 3.53
C GLU A 285 22.04 2.42 3.79
N VAL A 286 20.97 2.87 3.12
CA VAL A 286 19.62 2.33 3.32
C VAL A 286 19.52 0.90 2.77
N TYR A 287 20.09 0.64 1.59
CA TYR A 287 20.03 -0.67 0.97
C TYR A 287 20.76 -1.74 1.77
N GLN A 288 21.97 -1.44 2.28
CA GLN A 288 22.76 -2.38 3.06
C GLN A 288 22.21 -2.60 4.48
N ALA A 289 21.50 -1.61 5.04
CA ALA A 289 20.75 -1.77 6.29
C ALA A 289 19.49 -2.66 6.14
N GLY A 290 19.22 -3.17 4.93
CA GLY A 290 18.08 -4.04 4.65
C GLY A 290 16.84 -3.29 4.16
N GLY A 291 16.91 -1.98 3.95
CA GLY A 291 15.87 -1.17 3.30
C GLY A 291 15.85 -1.29 1.78
N HIS A 292 15.04 -0.47 1.12
CA HIS A 292 14.88 -0.51 -0.34
C HIS A 292 15.82 0.47 -1.05
N GLY A 293 16.01 1.64 -0.46
CA GLY A 293 16.94 2.65 -0.95
C GLY A 293 16.59 4.05 -0.46
N ALA A 294 17.42 5.01 -0.87
CA ALA A 294 17.19 6.43 -0.65
C ALA A 294 17.42 7.24 -1.94
N LEU A 295 16.74 8.38 -2.01
CA LEU A 295 16.93 9.41 -3.02
C LEU A 295 16.91 10.76 -2.32
N VAL A 296 18.02 11.50 -2.43
CA VAL A 296 18.11 12.90 -2.02
C VAL A 296 18.14 13.74 -3.29
N VAL A 297 17.28 14.76 -3.35
CA VAL A 297 17.27 15.79 -4.40
C VAL A 297 17.95 17.05 -3.88
N GLN A 298 17.60 17.47 -2.66
CA GLN A 298 18.12 18.68 -2.02
C GLN A 298 18.10 18.54 -0.49
N GLY A 299 19.16 19.02 0.17
CA GLY A 299 19.24 19.14 1.62
C GLY A 299 18.88 20.54 2.13
N TYR A 300 18.49 20.61 3.41
CA TYR A 300 18.04 21.82 4.10
C TYR A 300 18.62 21.87 5.51
N ASP A 301 19.01 23.08 5.95
CA ASP A 301 19.51 23.31 7.31
C ASP A 301 18.38 23.51 8.33
N GLU A 302 17.23 24.05 7.88
CA GLU A 302 16.06 24.27 8.71
C GLU A 302 15.41 22.95 9.12
N ALA A 303 14.91 22.89 10.35
CA ALA A 303 14.22 21.71 10.85
C ALA A 303 12.76 21.68 10.34
N PRO A 304 12.34 20.60 9.64
CA PRO A 304 10.96 20.45 9.20
C PRO A 304 10.03 20.03 10.35
N LEU A 305 8.73 20.19 10.15
CA LEU A 305 7.74 19.42 10.91
C LEU A 305 7.85 17.94 10.52
N VAL A 306 8.05 17.05 11.49
CA VAL A 306 8.01 15.60 11.25
C VAL A 306 6.60 15.09 11.56
N ALA A 307 5.83 14.76 10.53
CA ALA A 307 4.47 14.24 10.64
C ALA A 307 4.46 12.72 10.46
N VAL A 308 4.02 11.97 11.47
CA VAL A 308 4.00 10.51 11.46
C VAL A 308 2.58 9.95 11.34
N THR A 309 2.40 8.95 10.49
CA THR A 309 1.17 8.19 10.28
C THR A 309 1.44 6.68 10.33
N GLY A 310 0.37 5.89 10.24
CA GLY A 310 0.43 4.44 10.09
C GLY A 310 0.24 3.65 11.39
N PRO A 311 -0.06 2.34 11.28
CA PRO A 311 -0.42 1.50 12.43
C PRO A 311 0.75 1.29 13.40
N ARG A 312 2.01 1.42 12.94
CA ARG A 312 3.20 1.22 13.76
C ARG A 312 3.88 2.52 14.17
N ARG A 313 3.20 3.67 14.07
CA ARG A 313 3.72 5.01 14.43
C ARG A 313 4.29 5.13 15.85
N ASN A 314 3.82 4.29 16.79
CA ASN A 314 4.38 4.18 18.14
C ASN A 314 5.87 3.76 18.16
N LEU A 315 6.42 3.27 17.04
CA LEU A 315 7.86 3.05 16.88
C LEU A 315 8.68 4.33 17.12
N MET A 316 8.09 5.51 16.86
CA MET A 316 8.74 6.80 17.15
C MET A 316 8.33 7.39 18.52
N ALA A 317 7.73 6.60 19.41
CA ALA A 317 7.51 7.05 20.79
C ALA A 317 8.88 7.32 21.44
N GLY A 318 9.09 8.54 21.92
CA GLY A 318 10.38 8.97 22.48
C GLY A 318 11.45 9.34 21.45
N SER A 319 11.07 9.49 20.18
CA SER A 319 11.94 10.07 19.14
C SER A 319 12.43 11.47 19.56
N SER A 320 13.70 11.74 19.30
CA SER A 320 14.33 13.04 19.53
C SER A 320 13.85 14.13 18.58
N LEU A 321 13.20 13.75 17.48
CA LEU A 321 12.62 14.65 16.47
C LEU A 321 11.24 15.19 16.88
N ASN A 322 10.71 14.80 18.04
CA ASN A 322 9.39 15.21 18.56
C ASN A 322 8.27 15.13 17.49
N PRO A 323 8.04 13.95 16.87
CA PRO A 323 7.16 13.82 15.73
C PRO A 323 5.70 14.14 16.10
N TYR A 324 5.05 14.93 15.24
CA TYR A 324 3.62 15.18 15.30
C TYR A 324 2.85 13.97 14.77
N GLN A 325 1.88 13.48 15.54
CA GLN A 325 1.04 12.35 15.15
C GLN A 325 -0.10 12.86 14.26
N ALA A 326 0.07 12.75 12.93
CA ALA A 326 -0.93 13.23 11.99
C ALA A 326 -2.20 12.36 12.03
N VAL A 327 -3.33 13.04 12.14
CA VAL A 327 -4.68 12.48 12.32
C VAL A 327 -5.66 13.20 11.39
N PRO A 328 -5.45 13.13 10.05
CA PRO A 328 -6.34 13.79 9.09
C PRO A 328 -7.79 13.37 9.34
N TYR A 329 -8.68 14.36 9.49
CA TYR A 329 -10.10 14.16 9.83
C TYR A 329 -10.35 13.24 11.04
N GLY A 330 -9.43 13.27 12.01
CA GLY A 330 -9.49 12.51 13.26
C GLY A 330 -9.14 11.03 13.16
N ASP A 331 -8.69 10.53 12.00
CA ASP A 331 -8.44 9.08 11.80
C ASP A 331 -7.14 8.82 11.02
N THR A 332 -6.07 8.50 11.74
CA THR A 332 -4.75 8.19 11.16
C THR A 332 -4.76 6.92 10.30
N MET A 333 -5.65 5.95 10.57
CA MET A 333 -5.70 4.72 9.78
C MET A 333 -6.31 4.97 8.40
N LEU A 334 -7.05 6.07 8.23
CA LEU A 334 -7.60 6.48 6.94
C LEU A 334 -6.73 7.49 6.20
N ALA A 335 -5.53 7.81 6.68
CA ALA A 335 -4.62 8.73 5.99
C ALA A 335 -4.44 8.33 4.51
N GLY A 336 -4.17 7.04 4.23
CA GLY A 336 -4.07 6.55 2.85
C GLY A 336 -5.36 6.75 2.03
N CYS A 337 -6.52 6.52 2.63
CA CYS A 337 -7.81 6.75 1.97
C CYS A 337 -8.07 8.23 1.65
N TYR A 338 -7.75 9.14 2.57
CA TYR A 338 -7.89 10.57 2.30
C TYR A 338 -6.89 11.05 1.25
N GLY A 339 -5.68 10.52 1.25
CA GLY A 339 -4.69 10.76 0.20
C GLY A 339 -5.15 10.27 -1.18
N LEU A 340 -5.83 9.12 -1.25
CA LEU A 340 -6.47 8.62 -2.47
C LEU A 340 -7.58 9.54 -2.99
N VAL A 341 -8.41 10.10 -2.10
CA VAL A 341 -9.44 11.09 -2.46
C VAL A 341 -8.79 12.39 -2.95
N SER A 342 -7.79 12.90 -2.25
CA SER A 342 -6.99 14.05 -2.69
C SER A 342 -6.32 13.80 -4.05
N ALA A 343 -5.89 12.56 -4.30
CA ALA A 343 -5.30 12.20 -5.58
C ALA A 343 -6.24 12.40 -6.78
N TRP A 344 -7.54 12.14 -6.59
CA TRP A 344 -8.54 12.46 -7.62
C TRP A 344 -8.63 13.96 -7.91
N ALA A 345 -8.64 14.81 -6.88
CA ALA A 345 -8.66 16.27 -7.04
C ALA A 345 -7.43 16.79 -7.79
N LEU A 346 -6.28 16.16 -7.56
CA LEU A 346 -5.02 16.51 -8.20
C LEU A 346 -4.93 16.00 -9.65
N ARG A 347 -5.55 14.87 -9.98
CA ARG A 347 -5.54 14.30 -11.35
C ARG A 347 -6.64 14.83 -12.26
N ILE A 348 -7.83 15.10 -11.73
CA ILE A 348 -9.02 15.49 -12.52
C ILE A 348 -9.45 16.91 -12.12
N ALA A 349 -9.04 17.88 -12.95
CA ALA A 349 -9.26 19.30 -12.66
C ALA A 349 -10.75 19.65 -12.44
N ASP A 350 -11.66 19.02 -13.18
CA ASP A 350 -13.10 19.28 -13.07
C ASP A 350 -13.69 18.80 -11.74
N TRP A 351 -13.07 17.81 -11.09
CA TRP A 351 -13.55 17.25 -9.82
C TRP A 351 -12.95 17.97 -8.60
N ARG A 352 -11.82 18.64 -8.82
CA ARG A 352 -11.06 19.34 -7.78
C ARG A 352 -11.93 20.26 -6.91
N PRO A 353 -12.76 21.18 -7.44
CA PRO A 353 -13.46 22.15 -6.60
C PRO A 353 -14.48 21.48 -5.67
N GLU A 354 -15.08 20.37 -6.08
CA GLU A 354 -16.04 19.62 -5.25
C GLU A 354 -15.31 18.82 -4.16
N ILE A 355 -14.22 18.13 -4.51
CA ILE A 355 -13.41 17.36 -3.55
C ILE A 355 -12.76 18.28 -2.54
N GLU A 356 -12.07 19.33 -2.98
CA GLU A 356 -11.40 20.29 -2.10
C GLU A 356 -12.40 20.99 -1.18
N ARG A 357 -13.62 21.33 -1.65
CA ARG A 357 -14.64 21.90 -0.76
C ARG A 357 -15.06 20.94 0.34
N ALA A 358 -15.24 19.67 0.04
CA ALA A 358 -15.61 18.66 1.03
C ALA A 358 -14.44 18.35 1.99
N LEU A 359 -13.21 18.29 1.49
CA LEU A 359 -12.01 18.07 2.28
C LEU A 359 -11.63 19.29 3.14
N LEU A 360 -11.77 20.51 2.64
CA LEU A 360 -11.41 21.75 3.34
C LEU A 360 -12.54 22.29 4.21
N GLY A 361 -13.80 21.99 3.87
CA GLY A 361 -14.98 22.40 4.65
C GLY A 361 -15.11 21.71 6.02
N SER A 362 -14.25 20.72 6.29
CA SER A 362 -14.12 20.01 7.56
C SER A 362 -12.95 20.51 8.44
N ILE A 363 -12.12 21.46 7.98
CA ILE A 363 -10.89 21.92 8.67
C ILE A 363 -11.14 23.14 9.57
#